data_AF-A0A953TIR9-F1
#
_entry.id   AF-A0A953TIR9-F1
#
_cell.length_a   1.000
_cell.length_b   1.000
_cell.length_c   1.000
_cell.angle_alpha   90.00
_cell.angle_beta   90.00
_cell.angle_gamma   90.00
#
_symmetry.space_group_name_H-M   'P 1'
#
loop_
_entity.id
_entity.type
_entity.pdbx_description
1 polymer ?
#
loop_
_entity_poly.entity_id
_entity_poly.type
_entity_poly.pdbx_seq_one_letter_code
_entity_poly.pdbx_strand_id
1 'polypeptide(L)'
;MTRFHLFFLTLLLAIAVPFAAADTIQLTKNNLGISGSIGSVTLTQQAGGVMVTLSANSGYTFKLQGGDILFNTNASLTAGNISQVMINGVSYGGHFGFGSPATRAGYTFAYDFSNLNPHGITSAKTISFFISGVTVQQLEQMSNGNPMWGVHFCVGDGSKCGPNTGFARGSLAVPEPGTLSLLGTGIVGLAGLFRRRFLS
;
A
#
# COMPACT_ATOMS: atom_id res chain seq x y z
N MET A 1 22.17 31.26 28.75
CA MET A 1 22.41 30.89 27.33
C MET A 1 22.14 29.41 27.01
N THR A 2 22.02 28.51 28.00
CA THR A 2 21.82 27.06 27.79
C THR A 2 20.45 26.63 27.25
N ARG A 3 19.38 27.41 27.49
CA ARG A 3 18.01 27.06 27.06
C ARG A 3 17.73 27.23 25.56
N PHE A 4 18.37 28.22 24.91
CA PHE A 4 18.21 28.44 23.47
C PHE A 4 18.92 27.36 22.64
N HIS A 5 20.07 26.87 23.09
CA HIS A 5 20.78 25.77 22.43
C HIS A 5 20.01 24.45 22.54
N LEU A 6 19.38 24.16 23.68
CA LEU A 6 18.55 22.96 23.83
C LEU A 6 17.36 22.97 22.86
N PHE A 7 16.70 24.13 22.71
CA PHE A 7 15.55 24.28 21.81
C PHE A 7 15.94 24.14 20.33
N PHE A 8 17.08 24.72 19.94
CA PHE A 8 17.61 24.60 18.58
C PHE A 8 18.04 23.16 18.26
N LEU A 9 18.64 22.47 19.24
CA LEU A 9 19.02 21.07 19.11
C LEU A 9 17.80 20.16 18.95
N THR A 10 16.73 20.37 19.73
CA THR A 10 15.48 19.60 19.58
C THR A 10 14.78 19.88 18.25
N LEU A 11 14.85 21.10 17.74
CA LEU A 11 14.28 21.46 16.43
C LEU A 11 15.07 20.79 15.29
N LEU A 12 16.41 20.77 15.36
CA LEU A 12 17.29 20.09 14.41
C LEU A 12 17.09 18.56 14.42
N LEU A 13 16.95 17.94 15.61
CA LEU A 13 16.65 16.51 15.71
C LEU A 13 15.26 16.15 15.17
N ALA A 14 14.26 17.04 15.29
CA ALA A 14 12.94 16.82 14.72
C ALA A 14 12.92 16.88 13.18
N ILE A 15 13.85 17.61 12.56
CA ILE A 15 13.99 17.69 11.09
C ILE A 15 14.79 16.50 10.52
N ALA A 16 15.63 15.86 11.35
CA ALA A 16 16.53 14.78 10.94
C ALA A 16 15.92 13.36 11.04
N VAL A 17 14.65 13.22 11.42
CA VAL A 17 13.99 11.91 11.46
C VAL A 17 13.65 11.51 10.02
N PRO A 18 14.22 10.43 9.46
CA PRO A 18 13.74 9.91 8.18
C PRO A 18 12.27 9.52 8.36
N PHE A 19 11.38 10.20 7.65
CA PHE A 19 9.98 9.82 7.58
C PHE A 19 9.90 8.44 6.93
N ALA A 20 9.82 7.39 7.76
CA ALA A 20 9.41 6.07 7.31
C ALA A 20 7.92 6.17 6.95
N ALA A 21 7.63 6.52 5.70
CA ALA A 21 6.28 6.50 5.17
C ALA A 21 5.88 5.03 4.94
N ALA A 22 4.87 4.57 5.66
CA ALA A 22 4.28 3.27 5.45
C ALA A 22 2.77 3.38 5.58
N ASP A 23 2.05 2.86 4.59
CA ASP A 23 0.60 2.95 4.50
C ASP A 23 0.01 1.58 4.22
N THR A 24 -1.20 1.34 4.70
CA THR A 24 -1.88 0.05 4.54
C THR A 24 -3.28 0.24 3.98
N ILE A 25 -3.52 -0.38 2.83
CA ILE A 25 -4.77 -0.36 2.08
C ILE A 25 -5.50 -1.68 2.34
N GLN A 26 -6.71 -1.61 2.87
CA GLN A 26 -7.54 -2.79 3.12
C GLN A 26 -8.34 -3.18 1.87
N LEU A 27 -8.36 -4.47 1.55
CA LEU A 27 -9.09 -5.04 0.41
C LEU A 27 -10.53 -5.38 0.82
N THR A 28 -11.34 -4.35 1.08
CA THR A 28 -12.68 -4.48 1.68
C THR A 28 -13.82 -4.58 0.66
N LYS A 29 -13.56 -4.37 -0.64
CA LYS A 29 -14.57 -4.48 -1.70
C LYS A 29 -14.22 -5.67 -2.56
N ASN A 30 -15.17 -6.57 -2.81
CA ASN A 30 -14.96 -7.74 -3.66
C ASN A 30 -16.22 -8.05 -4.47
N ASN A 31 -16.05 -8.78 -5.57
CA ASN A 31 -17.14 -9.19 -6.46
C ASN A 31 -17.92 -10.42 -5.97
N LEU A 32 -17.57 -11.00 -4.82
CA LEU A 32 -18.26 -12.15 -4.23
C LEU A 32 -19.24 -11.74 -3.11
N GLY A 33 -19.36 -10.45 -2.79
CA GLY A 33 -20.24 -9.95 -1.73
C GLY A 33 -19.78 -10.31 -0.31
N ILE A 34 -18.53 -10.75 -0.13
CA ILE A 34 -17.99 -11.13 1.18
C ILE A 34 -17.82 -9.87 2.03
N SER A 35 -18.35 -9.88 3.25
CA SER A 35 -18.18 -8.78 4.21
C SER A 35 -16.79 -8.79 4.84
N GLY A 36 -16.25 -7.61 5.13
CA GLY A 36 -14.94 -7.44 5.75
C GLY A 36 -13.79 -7.35 4.74
N SER A 37 -12.57 -7.46 5.24
CA SER A 37 -11.35 -7.38 4.43
C SER A 37 -10.87 -8.78 4.04
N ILE A 38 -10.58 -8.99 2.76
CA ILE A 38 -9.93 -10.23 2.28
C ILE A 38 -8.44 -10.26 2.65
N GLY A 39 -7.86 -9.08 2.82
CA GLY A 39 -6.44 -8.89 3.10
C GLY A 39 -6.06 -7.43 2.96
N SER A 40 -4.77 -7.16 2.92
CA SER A 40 -4.25 -5.80 2.81
C SER A 40 -3.08 -5.71 1.85
N VAL A 41 -2.83 -4.49 1.38
CA VAL A 41 -1.61 -4.08 0.68
C VAL A 41 -0.91 -3.05 1.56
N THR A 42 0.26 -3.38 2.06
CA THR A 42 1.12 -2.46 2.80
C THR A 42 2.21 -1.94 1.86
N LEU A 43 2.36 -0.62 1.82
CA LEU A 43 3.36 0.10 1.06
C LEU A 43 4.38 0.65 2.06
N THR A 44 5.65 0.33 1.89
CA THR A 44 6.72 0.84 2.77
C THR A 44 7.77 1.54 1.92
N GLN A 45 7.97 2.83 2.15
CA GLN A 45 9.01 3.60 1.47
C GLN A 45 10.38 3.05 1.85
N GLN A 46 11.19 2.72 0.84
CA GLN A 46 12.58 2.31 0.99
C GLN A 46 13.47 3.16 0.07
N ALA A 47 14.79 3.01 0.20
CA ALA A 47 15.73 3.70 -0.67
C ALA A 47 15.50 3.28 -2.14
N GLY A 48 15.21 4.26 -3.00
CA GLY A 48 15.05 4.06 -4.44
C GLY A 48 13.69 3.48 -4.88
N GLY A 49 12.73 3.27 -3.99
CA GLY A 49 11.42 2.71 -4.37
C GLY A 49 10.53 2.33 -3.19
N VAL A 50 9.51 1.52 -3.47
CA VAL A 50 8.52 1.08 -2.47
C VAL A 50 8.53 -0.44 -2.39
N MET A 51 8.64 -0.95 -1.17
CA MET A 51 8.35 -2.34 -0.87
C MET A 51 6.84 -2.50 -0.72
N VAL A 52 6.24 -3.33 -1.57
CA VAL A 52 4.82 -3.68 -1.55
C VAL A 52 4.70 -5.03 -0.87
N THR A 53 3.81 -5.15 0.12
CA THR A 53 3.51 -6.41 0.81
C THR A 53 2.02 -6.65 0.85
N LEU A 54 1.56 -7.68 0.17
CA LEU A 54 0.21 -8.19 0.24
C LEU A 54 0.13 -9.22 1.37
N SER A 55 -0.90 -9.13 2.21
CA SER A 55 -1.18 -10.12 3.27
C SER A 55 -2.66 -10.48 3.32
N ALA A 56 -2.97 -11.76 3.13
CA ALA A 56 -4.33 -12.28 3.12
C ALA A 56 -4.80 -12.64 4.53
N ASN A 57 -6.03 -12.27 4.87
CA ASN A 57 -6.65 -12.64 6.15
C ASN A 57 -6.94 -14.15 6.20
N SER A 58 -7.17 -14.69 7.40
CA SER A 58 -7.59 -16.09 7.58
C SER A 58 -8.82 -16.41 6.73
N GLY A 59 -8.84 -17.60 6.10
CA GLY A 59 -9.86 -18.02 5.15
C GLY A 59 -9.59 -17.60 3.69
N TYR A 60 -8.52 -16.86 3.39
CA TYR A 60 -8.22 -16.36 2.04
C TYR A 60 -6.75 -16.49 1.65
N THR A 61 -6.48 -16.57 0.36
CA THR A 61 -5.14 -16.50 -0.24
C THR A 61 -5.17 -15.70 -1.54
N PHE A 62 -4.04 -15.16 -1.98
CA PHE A 62 -3.90 -14.51 -3.27
C PHE A 62 -3.56 -15.54 -4.35
N LYS A 63 -4.25 -15.47 -5.48
CA LYS A 63 -4.04 -16.39 -6.60
C LYS A 63 -2.73 -16.05 -7.31
N LEU A 64 -1.91 -17.06 -7.58
CA LEU A 64 -0.62 -16.89 -8.24
C LEU A 64 -0.74 -17.19 -9.75
N GLN A 65 -1.00 -18.45 -10.08
CA GLN A 65 -1.10 -18.90 -11.48
C GLN A 65 -2.40 -18.41 -12.11
N GLY A 66 -2.30 -17.57 -13.15
CA GLY A 66 -3.46 -16.91 -13.76
C GLY A 66 -4.24 -16.04 -12.77
N GLY A 67 -3.54 -15.54 -11.75
CA GLY A 67 -4.00 -14.46 -10.88
C GLY A 67 -3.26 -13.17 -11.22
N ASP A 68 -3.84 -12.05 -10.79
CA ASP A 68 -3.41 -10.70 -11.13
C ASP A 68 -3.31 -9.84 -9.87
N ILE A 69 -2.24 -9.05 -9.77
CA ILE A 69 -2.06 -7.96 -8.82
C ILE A 69 -2.05 -6.67 -9.64
N LEU A 70 -3.10 -5.87 -9.49
CA LEU A 70 -3.36 -4.68 -10.27
C LEU A 70 -3.18 -3.43 -9.40
N PHE A 71 -2.57 -2.40 -9.96
CA PHE A 71 -2.37 -1.14 -9.24
C PHE A 71 -2.29 0.06 -10.19
N ASN A 72 -2.51 1.23 -9.60
CA ASN A 72 -2.44 2.52 -10.29
C ASN A 72 -1.24 3.33 -9.80
N THR A 73 -0.58 4.00 -10.74
CA THR A 73 0.44 5.02 -10.48
C THR A 73 0.54 5.96 -11.67
N ASN A 74 1.03 7.17 -11.43
CA ASN A 74 1.37 8.12 -12.49
C ASN A 74 2.81 7.94 -13.01
N ALA A 75 3.60 7.03 -12.43
CA ALA A 75 4.91 6.67 -12.91
C ALA A 75 4.84 5.75 -14.13
N SER A 76 5.81 5.88 -15.03
CA SER A 76 6.00 4.94 -16.15
C SER A 76 6.83 3.75 -15.67
N LEU A 77 6.21 2.57 -15.59
CA LEU A 77 6.84 1.35 -15.10
C LEU A 77 6.97 0.31 -16.21
N THR A 78 8.01 -0.50 -16.09
CA THR A 78 8.28 -1.69 -16.89
C THR A 78 8.52 -2.89 -15.97
N ALA A 79 8.62 -4.09 -16.53
CA ALA A 79 8.96 -5.28 -15.76
C ALA A 79 10.29 -5.12 -14.98
N GLY A 80 11.25 -4.35 -15.51
CA GLY A 80 12.54 -4.08 -14.85
C GLY A 80 12.43 -3.24 -13.58
N ASN A 81 11.26 -2.64 -13.31
CA ASN A 81 11.00 -1.94 -12.05
C ASN A 81 10.59 -2.88 -10.92
N ILE A 82 10.19 -4.11 -11.23
CA ILE A 82 9.75 -5.10 -10.24
C ILE A 82 10.92 -6.01 -9.86
N SER A 83 11.21 -6.13 -8.57
CA SER A 83 12.28 -6.98 -8.06
C SER A 83 11.95 -7.55 -6.68
N GLN A 84 12.84 -8.38 -6.14
CA GLN A 84 12.71 -8.94 -4.78
C GLN A 84 11.35 -9.60 -4.51
N VAL A 85 10.83 -10.33 -5.50
CA VAL A 85 9.54 -11.00 -5.37
C VAL A 85 9.68 -12.14 -4.36
N MET A 86 8.86 -12.12 -3.31
CA MET A 86 8.78 -13.15 -2.29
C MET A 86 7.37 -13.69 -2.22
N ILE A 87 7.23 -15.01 -2.12
CA ILE A 87 5.95 -15.71 -2.02
C ILE A 87 5.98 -16.54 -0.74
N ASN A 88 5.10 -16.25 0.22
CA ASN A 88 5.11 -16.86 1.56
C ASN A 88 6.49 -16.79 2.25
N GLY A 89 7.22 -15.69 2.04
CA GLY A 89 8.56 -15.49 2.61
C GLY A 89 9.69 -16.22 1.87
N VAL A 90 9.42 -16.86 0.74
CA VAL A 90 10.44 -17.53 -0.09
C VAL A 90 10.71 -16.70 -1.35
N SER A 91 11.99 -16.50 -1.67
CA SER A 91 12.40 -15.76 -2.87
C SER A 91 11.91 -16.46 -4.15
N TYR A 92 11.27 -15.69 -5.02
CA TYR A 92 10.76 -16.13 -6.30
C TYR A 92 11.63 -15.57 -7.43
N GLY A 93 12.43 -16.45 -8.04
CA GLY A 93 13.26 -16.13 -9.20
C GLY A 93 12.65 -16.54 -10.55
N GLY A 94 11.36 -16.92 -10.57
CA GLY A 94 10.68 -17.34 -11.79
C GLY A 94 10.20 -16.17 -12.65
N HIS A 95 9.63 -16.51 -13.80
CA HIS A 95 9.05 -15.51 -14.70
C HIS A 95 7.73 -14.97 -14.16
N PHE A 96 7.49 -13.67 -14.38
CA PHE A 96 6.22 -13.03 -14.11
C PHE A 96 5.76 -12.22 -15.33
N GLY A 97 4.46 -12.03 -15.44
CA GLY A 97 3.86 -11.08 -16.37
C GLY A 97 3.88 -9.67 -15.78
N PHE A 98 4.25 -8.69 -16.58
CA PHE A 98 4.06 -7.29 -16.26
C PHE A 98 3.54 -6.54 -17.49
N GLY A 99 2.33 -6.00 -17.40
CA GLY A 99 1.64 -5.36 -18.52
C GLY A 99 0.79 -4.17 -18.10
N SER A 100 0.21 -3.49 -19.09
CA SER A 100 -0.59 -2.27 -18.90
C SER A 100 -1.42 -1.94 -20.15
N PRO A 101 -2.65 -1.40 -20.04
CA PRO A 101 -3.60 -1.44 -18.90
C PRO A 101 -4.37 -2.77 -18.81
N ALA A 102 -4.94 -3.10 -17.64
CA ALA A 102 -5.78 -4.29 -17.46
C ALA A 102 -7.11 -3.98 -16.75
N THR A 103 -8.18 -4.65 -17.19
CA THR A 103 -9.52 -4.52 -16.59
C THR A 103 -9.93 -5.81 -15.90
N ARG A 104 -10.39 -5.70 -14.64
CA ARG A 104 -10.97 -6.81 -13.85
C ARG A 104 -12.16 -6.32 -13.03
N ALA A 105 -13.22 -7.12 -13.01
CA ALA A 105 -14.45 -6.81 -12.28
C ALA A 105 -15.02 -5.40 -12.55
N GLY A 106 -14.88 -4.91 -13.79
CA GLY A 106 -15.36 -3.58 -14.20
C GLY A 106 -14.44 -2.40 -13.84
N TYR A 107 -13.25 -2.65 -13.27
CA TYR A 107 -12.27 -1.62 -12.92
C TYR A 107 -11.02 -1.76 -13.78
N THR A 108 -10.49 -0.63 -14.23
CA THR A 108 -9.27 -0.58 -15.05
C THR A 108 -8.12 -0.04 -14.22
N PHE A 109 -6.99 -0.73 -14.33
CA PHE A 109 -5.75 -0.40 -13.64
C PHE A 109 -4.65 -0.14 -14.66
N ALA A 110 -3.74 0.76 -14.29
CA ALA A 110 -2.60 1.11 -15.11
C ALA A 110 -1.67 -0.08 -15.31
N TYR A 111 -1.43 -0.88 -14.27
CA TYR A 111 -0.48 -2.01 -14.32
C TYR A 111 -1.09 -3.32 -13.85
N ASP A 112 -0.59 -4.40 -14.44
CA ASP A 112 -0.92 -5.79 -14.12
C ASP A 112 0.37 -6.57 -13.87
N PHE A 113 0.55 -7.00 -12.62
CA PHE A 113 1.59 -7.93 -12.19
C PHE A 113 0.97 -9.32 -11.98
N SER A 114 1.26 -10.25 -12.88
CA SER A 114 0.52 -11.51 -12.99
C SER A 114 1.42 -12.71 -13.26
N ASN A 115 0.80 -13.89 -13.36
CA ASN A 115 1.43 -15.13 -13.78
C ASN A 115 2.62 -15.57 -12.91
N LEU A 116 2.58 -15.23 -11.63
CA LEU A 116 3.49 -15.83 -10.65
C LEU A 116 3.22 -17.34 -10.63
N ASN A 117 4.23 -18.12 -10.98
CA ASN A 117 4.10 -19.59 -11.05
C ASN A 117 5.23 -20.29 -10.29
N PRO A 118 5.27 -20.18 -8.95
CA PRO A 118 6.10 -21.07 -8.14
C PRO A 118 5.56 -22.50 -8.25
N HIS A 119 6.33 -23.39 -8.87
CA HIS A 119 5.93 -24.77 -9.15
C HIS A 119 5.18 -25.44 -7.98
N GLY A 120 3.96 -25.91 -8.26
CA GLY A 120 3.12 -26.64 -7.30
C GLY A 120 2.36 -25.78 -6.28
N ILE A 121 2.55 -24.45 -6.29
CA ILE A 121 1.84 -23.50 -5.43
C ILE A 121 0.95 -22.62 -6.31
N THR A 122 -0.36 -22.69 -6.10
CA THR A 122 -1.34 -21.93 -6.90
C THR A 122 -1.93 -20.73 -6.18
N SER A 123 -1.71 -20.61 -4.87
CA SER A 123 -2.06 -19.43 -4.08
C SER A 123 -1.07 -19.18 -2.92
N ALA A 124 -1.04 -17.95 -2.40
CA ALA A 124 -0.16 -17.55 -1.31
C ALA A 124 -0.87 -16.68 -0.27
N LYS A 125 -0.42 -16.76 0.98
CA LYS A 125 -0.87 -15.88 2.06
C LYS A 125 -0.20 -14.51 1.98
N THR A 126 1.07 -14.49 1.63
CA THR A 126 1.84 -13.27 1.47
C THR A 126 2.56 -13.24 0.14
N ILE A 127 2.54 -12.06 -0.48
CA ILE A 127 3.33 -11.76 -1.67
C ILE A 127 3.98 -10.41 -1.41
N SER A 128 5.30 -10.31 -1.52
CA SER A 128 5.98 -9.01 -1.46
C SER A 128 6.88 -8.81 -2.66
N PHE A 129 7.06 -7.56 -3.06
CA PHE A 129 7.94 -7.19 -4.17
C PHE A 129 8.30 -5.71 -4.05
N PHE A 130 9.45 -5.36 -4.61
CA PHE A 130 9.94 -3.99 -4.65
C PHE A 130 9.63 -3.36 -6.01
N ILE A 131 9.06 -2.15 -5.99
CA ILE A 131 8.88 -1.31 -7.17
C ILE A 131 9.90 -0.17 -7.11
N SER A 132 10.86 -0.15 -8.04
CA SER A 132 11.86 0.90 -8.13
C SER A 132 11.33 2.16 -8.80
N GLY A 133 11.87 3.33 -8.42
CA GLY A 133 11.58 4.61 -9.07
C GLY A 133 10.22 5.20 -8.74
N VAL A 134 9.55 4.74 -7.68
CA VAL A 134 8.24 5.25 -7.22
C VAL A 134 8.28 5.63 -5.75
N THR A 135 7.37 6.51 -5.35
CA THR A 135 7.07 6.81 -3.95
C THR A 135 5.75 6.18 -3.51
N VAL A 136 5.55 6.03 -2.20
CA VAL A 136 4.28 5.53 -1.63
C VAL A 136 3.09 6.34 -2.16
N GLN A 137 3.20 7.67 -2.15
CA GLN A 137 2.15 8.58 -2.63
C GLN A 137 1.77 8.36 -4.10
N GLN A 138 2.71 7.93 -4.95
CA GLN A 138 2.43 7.61 -6.35
C GLN A 138 1.65 6.29 -6.51
N LEU A 139 1.80 5.35 -5.57
CA LEU A 139 1.07 4.08 -5.53
C LEU A 139 -0.28 4.15 -4.80
N GLU A 140 -0.60 5.33 -4.25
CA GLU A 140 -1.87 5.64 -3.58
C GLU A 140 -2.79 6.48 -4.47
N GLN A 141 -2.57 6.43 -5.79
CA GLN A 141 -3.36 7.19 -6.73
C GLN A 141 -4.59 6.39 -7.16
N MET A 142 -5.78 6.98 -6.97
CA MET A 142 -6.94 6.54 -7.72
C MET A 142 -6.85 7.08 -9.15
N SER A 143 -7.27 6.30 -10.14
CA SER A 143 -7.24 6.71 -11.55
C SER A 143 -8.65 6.71 -12.13
N ASN A 144 -9.21 7.87 -12.47
CA ASN A 144 -10.56 7.98 -13.05
C ASN A 144 -11.66 7.26 -12.23
N GLY A 145 -11.60 7.35 -10.90
CA GLY A 145 -12.53 6.65 -10.00
C GLY A 145 -12.26 5.15 -9.82
N ASN A 146 -11.22 4.60 -10.46
CA ASN A 146 -10.75 3.24 -10.20
C ASN A 146 -10.00 3.17 -8.86
N PRO A 147 -10.13 2.05 -8.13
CA PRO A 147 -9.43 1.84 -6.86
C PRO A 147 -7.91 1.88 -7.05
N MET A 148 -7.18 2.12 -5.96
CA MET A 148 -5.72 2.17 -5.99
C MET A 148 -5.11 0.79 -6.31
N TRP A 149 -5.67 -0.25 -5.68
CA TRP A 149 -5.18 -1.62 -5.77
C TRP A 149 -6.32 -2.62 -6.01
N GLY A 150 -6.01 -3.69 -6.74
CA GLY A 150 -6.90 -4.82 -6.99
C GLY A 150 -6.13 -6.13 -7.05
N VAL A 151 -6.69 -7.21 -6.53
CA VAL A 151 -6.00 -8.50 -6.41
C VAL A 151 -6.95 -9.65 -6.64
N HIS A 152 -6.52 -10.64 -7.43
CA HIS A 152 -7.21 -11.92 -7.55
C HIS A 152 -6.95 -12.77 -6.30
N PHE A 153 -8.02 -13.19 -5.62
CA PHE A 153 -7.93 -14.02 -4.42
C PHE A 153 -8.70 -15.34 -4.58
N CYS A 154 -8.35 -16.29 -3.73
CA CYS A 154 -9.01 -17.58 -3.57
C CYS A 154 -9.70 -17.60 -2.20
N VAL A 155 -10.89 -18.19 -2.14
CA VAL A 155 -11.54 -18.53 -0.88
C VAL A 155 -10.96 -19.86 -0.40
N GLY A 156 -10.31 -19.84 0.76
CA GLY A 156 -9.58 -20.95 1.33
C GLY A 156 -8.13 -20.59 1.70
N ASP A 157 -7.61 -21.33 2.67
CA ASP A 157 -6.24 -21.22 3.17
C ASP A 157 -5.30 -22.25 2.52
N GLY A 158 -3.99 -22.03 2.64
CA GLY A 158 -2.95 -22.97 2.21
C GLY A 158 -2.19 -22.51 0.96
N SER A 159 -1.61 -23.47 0.24
CA SER A 159 -0.82 -23.25 -0.98
C SER A 159 -1.59 -23.56 -2.27
N LYS A 160 -2.85 -23.98 -2.14
CA LYS A 160 -3.72 -24.33 -3.25
C LYS A 160 -4.92 -23.40 -3.27
N CYS A 161 -5.19 -22.81 -4.42
CA CYS A 161 -6.37 -22.01 -4.64
C CYS A 161 -7.63 -22.88 -4.50
N GLY A 162 -8.55 -22.48 -3.63
CA GLY A 162 -9.85 -23.14 -3.48
C GLY A 162 -10.72 -23.01 -4.74
N PRO A 163 -11.87 -23.72 -4.79
CA PRO A 163 -12.74 -23.76 -5.96
C PRO A 163 -13.37 -22.40 -6.27
N ASN A 164 -13.55 -21.56 -5.27
CA ASN A 164 -14.09 -20.21 -5.43
C ASN A 164 -12.96 -19.19 -5.47
N THR A 165 -12.97 -18.35 -6.50
CA THR A 165 -12.04 -17.23 -6.64
C THR A 165 -12.81 -15.95 -6.88
N GLY A 166 -12.21 -14.83 -6.48
CA GLY A 166 -12.81 -13.51 -6.62
C GLY A 166 -11.76 -12.45 -6.89
N PHE A 167 -12.23 -11.24 -7.12
CA PHE A 167 -11.39 -10.07 -7.27
C PHE A 167 -11.73 -9.08 -6.16
N ALA A 168 -10.72 -8.74 -5.35
CA ALA A 168 -10.84 -7.80 -4.25
C ALA A 168 -10.08 -6.51 -4.60
N ARG A 169 -10.53 -5.39 -4.05
CA ARG A 169 -9.96 -4.07 -4.30
C ARG A 169 -9.98 -3.22 -3.04
N GLY A 170 -9.05 -2.27 -3.00
CA GLY A 170 -8.87 -1.35 -1.89
C GLY A 170 -8.39 0.02 -2.36
N SER A 171 -8.75 1.02 -1.56
CA SER A 171 -8.20 2.38 -1.60
C SER A 171 -8.00 2.81 -0.16
N LEU A 172 -7.08 3.75 0.09
CA LEU A 172 -7.03 4.41 1.39
C LEU A 172 -8.39 5.04 1.71
N ALA A 173 -8.78 4.96 2.99
CA ALA A 173 -9.82 5.85 3.48
C ALA A 173 -9.29 7.28 3.30
N VAL A 174 -9.99 8.09 2.51
CA VAL A 174 -9.60 9.48 2.24
C VAL A 174 -9.36 10.17 3.58
N PRO A 175 -8.12 10.57 3.92
CA PRO A 175 -7.88 11.33 5.13
C PRO A 175 -8.67 12.63 4.99
N GLU A 176 -9.49 12.96 5.99
CA GLU A 176 -10.15 14.26 6.01
C GLU A 176 -9.05 15.34 5.91
N PRO A 177 -9.09 16.21 4.89
CA PRO A 177 -7.93 16.98 4.48
C PRO A 177 -7.54 18.00 5.55
N GLY A 178 -6.43 17.77 6.27
CA GLY A 178 -5.66 18.77 7.03
C GLY A 178 -6.38 19.57 8.13
N THR A 179 -7.70 19.52 8.22
CA THR A 179 -8.54 20.32 9.13
C THR A 179 -8.27 19.96 10.57
N LEU A 180 -7.97 18.70 10.90
CA LEU A 180 -7.57 18.32 12.25
C LEU A 180 -6.18 18.83 12.63
N SER A 181 -5.22 18.85 11.70
CA SER A 181 -3.90 19.44 11.94
C SER A 181 -3.95 20.97 11.99
N LEU A 182 -4.77 21.61 11.15
CA LEU A 182 -5.01 23.05 11.16
C LEU A 182 -5.79 23.48 12.42
N LEU A 183 -6.74 22.66 12.88
CA LEU A 183 -7.47 22.87 14.13
C LEU A 183 -6.53 22.67 15.33
N GLY A 184 -5.71 21.63 15.33
CA GLY A 184 -4.73 21.37 16.39
C GLY A 184 -3.69 22.49 16.50
N THR A 185 -3.12 22.93 15.39
CA THR A 185 -2.18 24.06 15.37
C THR A 185 -2.87 25.41 15.66
N GLY A 186 -4.11 25.59 15.20
CA GLY A 186 -4.94 26.75 15.51
C GLY A 186 -5.25 26.90 17.01
N ILE A 187 -5.62 25.81 17.69
CA ILE A 187 -5.90 25.78 19.13
C ILE A 187 -4.64 26.05 19.95
N VAL A 188 -3.49 25.46 19.56
CA VAL A 188 -2.20 25.72 20.24
C VAL A 188 -1.74 27.18 20.03
N GLY A 189 -1.93 27.72 18.82
CA GLY A 189 -1.67 29.14 18.53
C GLY A 189 -2.54 30.09 19.35
N LEU A 190 -3.84 29.80 19.47
CA LEU A 190 -4.77 30.55 20.31
C LEU A 190 -4.41 30.46 21.80
N ALA A 191 -4.09 29.28 22.32
CA ALA A 191 -3.66 29.09 23.71
C ALA A 191 -2.37 29.86 24.03
N GLY A 192 -1.43 29.93 23.07
CA GLY A 192 -0.21 30.74 23.19
C GLY A 192 -0.49 32.25 23.28
N LEU A 193 -1.46 32.75 22.51
CA LEU A 193 -1.89 34.16 22.54
C LEU A 193 -2.59 34.51 23.86
N PHE A 194 -3.48 33.64 24.36
CA PHE A 194 -4.14 33.84 25.65
C PHE A 194 -3.13 33.87 26.81
N ARG A 195 -2.15 32.96 26.80
CA ARG A 195 -1.11 32.94 27.84
C ARG A 195 -0.25 34.21 27.85
N ARG A 196 0.02 34.80 26.67
CA ARG A 196 0.84 36.01 26.55
C ARG A 196 0.11 37.27 27.03
N ARG A 197 -1.23 37.28 27.00
CA ARG A 197 -2.06 38.43 27.38
C ARG A 197 -2.45 38.48 28.86
N PHE A 198 -2.54 37.32 29.53
CA PHE A 198 -2.99 37.23 30.93
C PHE A 198 -1.86 37.00 31.95
N LEU A 199 -0.62 36.79 31.51
CA LEU A 199 0.56 36.65 32.38
C LEU A 199 1.59 37.80 32.17
N SER A 200 1.16 38.91 31.59
CA SER A 200 1.93 40.16 31.50
C SER A 200 1.25 41.26 32.29
#